data_AF-A0A6I6LFI2-F1
#
_entry.id   AF-A0A6I6LFI2-F1
#
_cell.length_a   1.000
_cell.length_b   1.000
_cell.length_c   1.000
_cell.angle_alpha   90.00
_cell.angle_beta   90.00
_cell.angle_gamma   90.00
#
_symmetry.space_group_name_H-M   'P 1'
#
loop_
_entity.id
_entity.type
_entity.pdbx_description
1 polymer ?
#
loop_
_entity_poly.entity_id
_entity_poly.type
_entity_poly.pdbx_seq_one_letter_code
_entity_poly.pdbx_strand_id
1 'polypeptide(L)'
;MRHIFFALAFTTSLSVSPVFANDEAAKPTTTASDPDQVIRCRKVEVTGSLVKKGKVCKTIAEWKQIQANGNRTARAIAESGNVCAGGSCGNGN
;
A
#
# COMPACT_ATOMS: atom_id res chain seq x y z
N MET A 1 28.95 -42.80 35.60
CA MET A 1 28.04 -42.63 34.44
C MET A 1 26.89 -41.74 34.85
N ARG A 2 26.70 -40.68 34.06
CA ARG A 2 25.47 -39.89 33.93
C ARG A 2 25.10 -38.96 35.10
N HIS A 3 25.78 -37.81 35.12
CA HIS A 3 25.16 -36.51 35.41
C HIS A 3 23.98 -36.26 34.45
N ILE A 4 23.21 -35.18 34.70
CA ILE A 4 22.00 -34.69 34.01
C ILE A 4 20.77 -35.06 34.87
N PHE A 5 20.09 -34.13 35.54
CA PHE A 5 19.44 -32.96 34.95
C PHE A 5 19.68 -31.69 35.79
N PHE A 6 20.45 -30.76 35.20
CA PHE A 6 20.58 -29.39 35.68
C PHE A 6 19.20 -28.72 35.66
N ALA A 7 18.77 -28.21 36.82
CA ALA A 7 17.68 -27.26 36.94
C ALA A 7 18.05 -26.00 36.14
N LEU A 8 17.61 -25.94 34.89
CA LEU A 8 17.75 -24.77 34.04
C LEU A 8 16.60 -23.83 34.38
N ALA A 9 16.81 -23.03 35.43
CA ALA A 9 16.07 -21.79 35.64
C ALA A 9 16.28 -20.93 34.40
N PHE A 10 15.34 -21.01 33.45
CA PHE A 10 15.32 -20.16 32.28
C PHE A 10 14.83 -18.79 32.71
N THR A 11 15.73 -17.99 33.29
CA THR A 11 15.53 -16.57 33.53
C THR A 11 15.43 -15.90 32.17
N THR A 12 14.20 -15.69 31.70
CA THR A 12 13.91 -14.92 30.49
C THR A 12 14.31 -13.47 30.73
N SER A 13 15.53 -13.13 30.30
CA SER A 13 16.03 -11.77 30.25
C SER A 13 15.24 -11.00 29.17
N LEU A 14 14.51 -9.97 29.58
CA LEU A 14 13.86 -9.01 28.67
C LEU A 14 14.95 -8.05 28.16
N SER A 15 15.51 -8.34 26.98
CA SER A 15 16.38 -7.38 26.30
C SER A 15 15.54 -6.29 25.63
N VAL A 16 15.59 -5.08 26.18
CA VAL A 16 15.14 -3.85 25.50
C VAL A 16 16.01 -3.64 24.26
N SER A 17 15.40 -3.60 23.09
CA SER A 17 16.05 -3.17 21.85
C SER A 17 16.08 -1.63 21.78
N PRO A 18 17.20 -0.99 21.41
CA PRO A 18 17.18 0.42 21.06
C PRO A 18 16.46 0.61 19.72
N VAL A 19 15.56 1.59 19.66
CA VAL A 19 14.96 2.04 18.40
C VAL A 19 16.01 2.89 17.67
N PHE A 20 16.43 2.48 16.48
CA PHE A 20 17.24 3.35 15.62
C PHE A 20 16.29 4.29 14.89
N ALA A 21 16.33 5.57 15.25
CA ALA A 21 15.70 6.63 14.47
C ALA A 21 16.49 6.77 13.17
N ASN A 22 15.94 6.22 12.10
CA ASN A 22 16.51 6.34 10.77
C ASN A 22 16.06 7.70 10.20
N ASP A 23 16.77 8.77 10.57
CA ASP A 23 16.59 10.11 9.99
C ASP A 23 17.37 10.21 8.68
N GLU A 24 17.01 9.35 7.73
CA GLU A 24 17.42 9.48 6.33
C GLU A 24 16.17 9.81 5.51
N ALA A 25 15.57 10.95 5.83
CA ALA A 25 14.86 11.73 4.82
C ALA A 25 15.90 12.37 3.87
N ALA A 26 16.65 11.52 3.17
CA ALA A 26 17.37 11.90 1.97
C ALA A 26 16.30 12.39 0.97
N LYS A 27 16.08 13.70 0.94
CA LYS A 27 15.30 14.31 -0.13
C LYS A 27 16.07 14.04 -1.42
N PRO A 28 15.52 13.30 -2.39
CA PRO A 28 16.13 13.25 -3.70
C PRO A 28 15.99 14.64 -4.31
N THR A 29 17.08 15.41 -4.30
CA THR A 29 17.26 16.56 -5.16
C THR A 29 17.49 16.02 -6.57
N THR A 30 16.42 15.57 -7.22
CA THR A 30 16.47 15.24 -8.63
C THR A 30 16.13 16.51 -9.39
N THR A 31 17.14 17.10 -10.01
CA THR A 31 16.97 17.93 -11.21
C THR A 31 16.31 17.05 -12.28
N ALA A 32 14.99 16.88 -12.19
CA ALA A 32 14.23 16.04 -13.09
C ALA A 32 14.03 16.79 -14.40
N SER A 33 14.90 16.54 -15.38
CA SER A 33 14.65 16.97 -16.76
C SER A 33 13.57 16.10 -17.43
N ASP A 34 13.13 15.02 -16.77
CA ASP A 34 12.05 14.14 -17.22
C ASP A 34 10.73 14.50 -16.52
N PRO A 35 9.70 14.97 -17.26
CA PRO A 35 8.39 15.31 -16.68
C PRO A 35 7.73 14.13 -15.97
N ASP A 36 8.09 12.89 -16.29
CA ASP A 36 7.46 11.70 -15.73
C ASP A 36 7.92 11.37 -14.29
N GLN A 37 9.07 11.91 -13.87
CA GLN A 37 9.60 11.75 -12.51
C GLN A 37 9.04 12.78 -11.51
N VAL A 38 8.28 13.76 -11.99
CA VAL A 38 7.67 14.77 -11.11
C VAL A 38 6.69 14.11 -10.15
N ILE A 39 6.87 14.37 -8.85
CA ILE A 39 5.98 13.83 -7.82
C ILE A 39 4.72 14.69 -7.74
N ARG A 40 3.55 14.05 -7.89
CA ARG A 40 2.24 14.68 -7.73
C ARG A 40 1.49 14.04 -6.57
N CYS A 41 1.10 14.86 -5.59
CA CYS A 41 0.27 14.42 -4.48
C CYS A 41 -1.21 14.61 -4.77
N ARG A 42 -2.04 13.60 -4.49
CA ARG A 42 -3.51 13.68 -4.56
C ARG A 42 -4.10 13.41 -3.18
N LYS A 43 -5.18 14.10 -2.84
CA LYS A 43 -5.98 13.80 -1.65
C LYS A 43 -6.83 12.57 -1.94
N VAL A 44 -6.83 11.62 -1.00
CA VAL A 44 -7.63 10.39 -1.07
C VAL A 44 -8.52 10.36 0.17
N GLU A 45 -9.80 10.13 -0.06
CA GLU A 45 -10.75 9.95 1.04
C GLU A 45 -10.60 8.53 1.58
N VAL A 46 -10.45 8.40 2.89
CA VAL A 46 -10.31 7.08 3.51
C VAL A 46 -11.70 6.49 3.70
N THR A 47 -11.96 5.34 3.10
CA THR A 47 -13.24 4.62 3.24
C THR A 47 -13.57 4.41 4.72
N GLY A 48 -14.80 4.77 5.12
CA GLY A 48 -15.25 4.65 6.51
C GLY A 48 -14.88 5.83 7.42
N SER A 49 -14.27 6.90 6.90
CA SER A 49 -13.99 8.10 7.68
C SER A 49 -14.26 9.38 6.89
N LEU A 50 -15.29 10.13 7.31
CA LEU A 50 -15.65 11.42 6.70
C LEU A 50 -14.62 12.53 6.95
N VAL A 51 -13.91 12.44 8.08
CA VAL A 51 -12.99 13.50 8.55
C VAL A 51 -11.52 13.25 8.17
N LYS A 52 -11.07 12.00 8.17
CA LYS A 52 -9.68 11.67 7.81
C LYS A 52 -9.52 11.69 6.28
N LYS A 53 -8.70 12.62 5.79
CA LYS A 53 -8.27 12.69 4.39
C LYS A 53 -6.80 12.27 4.33
N GLY A 54 -6.51 11.22 3.58
CA GLY A 54 -5.15 10.80 3.26
C GLY A 54 -4.56 11.63 2.11
N LYS A 55 -3.24 11.70 2.03
CA LYS A 55 -2.54 12.19 0.85
C LYS A 55 -1.66 11.08 0.31
N VAL A 56 -1.77 10.80 -0.99
CA VAL A 56 -0.91 9.84 -1.68
C VAL A 56 -0.08 10.61 -2.69
N CYS A 57 1.24 10.53 -2.53
CA CYS A 57 2.21 11.16 -3.44
C CYS A 57 2.89 10.08 -4.27
N LYS A 58 2.85 10.24 -5.58
CA LYS A 58 3.42 9.33 -6.57
C LYS A 58 3.97 10.12 -7.75
N THR A 59 4.86 9.53 -8.52
CA THR A 59 5.36 10.16 -9.75
C THR A 59 4.26 10.27 -10.81
N ILE A 60 4.42 11.17 -11.78
CA ILE A 60 3.49 11.27 -12.91
C ILE A 60 3.45 9.94 -13.69
N ALA A 61 4.59 9.26 -13.86
CA ALA A 61 4.66 7.93 -14.47
C ALA A 61 3.75 6.92 -13.75
N GLU A 62 3.89 6.80 -12.42
CA GLU A 62 3.08 5.88 -11.61
C GLU A 62 1.58 6.22 -11.74
N TRP A 63 1.25 7.51 -11.71
CA TRP A 63 -0.11 7.96 -11.87
C TRP A 63 -0.71 7.59 -13.23
N LYS A 64 0.05 7.72 -14.33
CA LYS A 64 -0.36 7.27 -15.67
C LYS A 64 -0.62 5.77 -15.69
N GLN A 65 0.25 4.97 -15.05
CA GLN A 65 0.07 3.52 -14.95
C GLN A 65 -1.21 3.14 -14.19
N ILE A 66 -1.50 3.81 -13.07
CA ILE A 66 -2.74 3.59 -12.30
C ILE A 66 -3.98 3.91 -13.16
N GLN A 67 -3.95 5.01 -13.92
CA GLN A 67 -5.07 5.37 -14.80
C GLN A 67 -5.25 4.36 -15.93
N ALA A 68 -4.17 3.96 -16.59
CA ALA A 68 -4.22 2.96 -17.65
C ALA A 68 -4.75 1.62 -17.13
N ASN A 69 -4.32 1.20 -15.94
CA ASN A 69 -4.81 -0.02 -15.31
C ASN A 69 -6.30 0.08 -14.97
N GLY A 70 -6.73 1.19 -14.36
CA GLY A 70 -8.15 1.42 -14.05
C GLY A 70 -9.04 1.36 -15.29
N ASN A 71 -8.60 1.93 -16.42
CA ASN A 71 -9.33 1.86 -17.68
C ASN A 71 -9.44 0.41 -18.21
N ARG A 72 -8.34 -0.35 -18.19
CA ARG A 72 -8.37 -1.77 -18.58
C ARG A 72 -9.32 -2.57 -17.71
N THR A 73 -9.27 -2.38 -16.39
CA THR A 73 -10.16 -3.07 -15.45
C THR A 73 -11.62 -2.69 -15.69
N ALA A 74 -11.92 -1.40 -15.93
CA ALA A 74 -13.28 -0.96 -16.23
C ALA A 74 -13.81 -1.59 -17.52
N ARG A 75 -12.99 -1.70 -18.57
CA ARG A 75 -13.35 -2.40 -19.80
C ARG A 75 -13.60 -3.88 -19.57
N ALA A 76 -12.71 -4.57 -18.85
CA ALA A 76 -12.91 -5.97 -18.52
C ALA A 76 -14.21 -6.20 -17.74
N ILE A 77 -14.55 -5.31 -16.80
CA ILE A 77 -15.81 -5.38 -16.06
C ILE A 77 -17.02 -5.18 -16.99
N ALA A 78 -16.98 -4.19 -17.89
CA ALA A 78 -18.03 -3.96 -18.87
C ALA A 78 -18.20 -5.14 -19.85
N GLU A 79 -17.09 -5.70 -20.33
CA GLU A 79 -17.06 -6.84 -21.27
C GLU A 79 -17.49 -8.15 -20.60
N SER A 80 -17.17 -8.35 -19.32
CA SER A 80 -17.57 -9.54 -18.55
C SER A 80 -19.08 -9.63 -18.28
N GLY A 81 -19.87 -8.62 -18.65
CA GLY A 81 -21.31 -8.61 -18.45
C GLY A 81 -21.75 -8.45 -16.98
N ASN A 82 -20.81 -8.31 -16.05
CA ASN A 82 -21.07 -8.16 -14.61
C ASN A 82 -21.42 -6.72 -14.20
N VAL A 83 -21.97 -5.93 -15.14
CA VAL A 83 -22.40 -4.54 -14.94
C VAL A 83 -23.91 -4.48 -14.92
N CYS A 84 -24.48 -4.29 -13.73
CA CYS A 84 -25.92 -4.23 -13.56
C CYS A 84 -26.39 -2.78 -13.64
N ALA A 85 -27.02 -2.43 -14.75
CA ALA A 85 -27.62 -1.12 -14.95
C ALA A 85 -28.99 -1.06 -14.24
N GLY A 86 -28.98 -0.87 -12.91
CA GLY A 86 -30.17 -0.42 -12.16
C GLY A 86 -31.32 -1.43 -11.96
N GLY A 87 -31.12 -2.72 -12.21
CA GLY A 87 -32.07 -3.81 -11.92
C GLY A 87 -31.35 -5.15 -11.84
N SER A 88 -31.85 -6.08 -11.00
CA SER A 88 -31.16 -7.30 -10.55
C SER A 88 -30.20 -7.93 -11.54
N CYS A 89 -28.96 -8.13 -11.09
CA CYS A 89 -27.94 -8.97 -11.73
C CYS A 89 -28.43 -10.42 -11.78
N GLY A 90 -29.21 -10.76 -12.80
CA GLY A 90 -29.69 -12.12 -13.02
C GLY A 90 -28.63 -12.95 -13.71
N ASN A 91 -28.11 -13.95 -13.00
CA ASN A 91 -27.23 -14.99 -13.51
C ASN A 91 -27.96 -15.75 -14.64
N GLY A 92 -27.58 -15.49 -15.89
CA GLY A 92 -28.13 -16.16 -17.06
C GLY A 92 -27.27 -17.36 -17.45
N ASN A 93 -27.56 -18.49 -16.80
CA ASN A 93 -27.22 -19.90 -17.13
C ASN A 93 -25.84 -20.20 -17.73
#